data_AF-A0A935DP85-F1
#
_entry.id   AF-A0A935DP85-F1
#
_cell.length_a   1.000
_cell.length_b   1.000
_cell.length_c   1.000
_cell.angle_alpha   90.00
_cell.angle_beta   90.00
_cell.angle_gamma   90.00
#
_symmetry.space_group_name_H-M   'P 1'
#
loop_
_entity.id
_entity.type
_entity.pdbx_description
1 polymer ?
#
loop_
_entity_poly.entity_id
_entity_poly.type
_entity_poly.pdbx_seq_one_letter_code
_entity_poly.pdbx_strand_id
1 'polypeptide(L)'
;MRPSTMRPRVHVLVCVHARRSDDPLRSGCGEGGPAVFEAMKRETAGVASRVWVTATGCLGHCPGRGCAVAIHPHNEHLVEVIAEDVPAVLAQALGAR
;
A
#
# COMPACT_ATOMS: atom_id res chain seq x y z
N MET A 1 -20.26 13.98 -13.89
CA MET A 1 -19.61 13.26 -12.78
C MET A 1 -20.67 12.95 -11.72
N ARG A 2 -20.72 11.72 -11.17
CA ARG A 2 -21.61 11.36 -10.06
C ARG A 2 -20.85 10.54 -9.01
N PRO A 3 -21.17 10.62 -7.71
CA PRO A 3 -20.50 9.81 -6.70
C PRO A 3 -20.86 8.32 -6.82
N SER A 4 -19.89 7.44 -6.54
CA SER A 4 -20.14 6.00 -6.36
C SER A 4 -20.82 5.73 -5.01
N THR A 5 -21.69 4.73 -4.97
CA THR A 5 -22.25 4.18 -3.73
C THR A 5 -21.30 3.18 -3.07
N MET A 6 -20.35 2.62 -3.81
CA MET A 6 -19.29 1.79 -3.24
C MET A 6 -18.21 2.67 -2.63
N ARG A 7 -18.05 2.57 -1.31
CA ARG A 7 -17.06 3.33 -0.53
C ARG A 7 -16.42 2.37 0.46
N PRO A 8 -15.11 2.12 0.39
CA PRO A 8 -14.46 1.30 1.41
C PRO A 8 -14.41 2.09 2.71
N ARG A 9 -14.27 1.39 3.84
CA ARG A 9 -13.96 2.04 5.11
C ARG A 9 -12.53 2.59 5.08
N VAL A 10 -11.63 1.86 4.43
CA VAL A 10 -10.21 2.21 4.33
C VAL A 10 -9.66 1.91 2.94
N HIS A 11 -8.72 2.74 2.50
CA HIS A 11 -8.03 2.60 1.22
C HIS A 11 -6.53 2.57 1.47
N VAL A 12 -5.93 1.40 1.22
CA VAL A 12 -4.51 1.15 1.29
C VAL A 12 -3.91 1.33 -0.11
N LEU A 13 -2.97 2.27 -0.22
CA LEU A 13 -2.25 2.57 -1.45
C LEU A 13 -0.84 1.99 -1.33
N VAL A 14 -0.45 1.12 -2.24
CA VAL A 14 0.86 0.45 -2.24
C VAL A 14 1.68 1.00 -3.39
N CYS A 15 2.85 1.59 -3.10
CA CYS A 15 3.75 2.06 -4.14
C CYS A 15 4.45 0.87 -4.79
N VAL A 16 4.25 0.67 -6.10
CA VAL A 16 4.91 -0.37 -6.90
C VAL A 16 5.84 0.24 -7.96
N HIS A 17 6.18 1.50 -7.79
CA HIS A 17 6.90 2.26 -8.79
C HIS A 17 8.36 1.79 -8.90
N ALA A 18 8.68 1.12 -10.01
CA ALA A 18 10.05 0.83 -10.41
C ALA A 18 10.71 2.09 -10.96
N ARG A 19 11.91 2.39 -10.45
CA ARG A 19 12.78 3.47 -10.92
C ARG A 19 13.81 2.94 -11.90
N ARG A 20 14.36 3.84 -12.71
CA ARG A 20 15.52 3.55 -13.55
C ARG A 20 16.75 3.39 -12.65
N SER A 21 17.76 2.65 -13.11
CA SER A 21 18.97 2.38 -12.34
C SER A 21 19.83 3.62 -12.10
N ASP A 22 19.65 4.69 -12.88
CA ASP A 22 20.36 5.97 -12.77
C ASP A 22 19.59 7.04 -11.96
N ASP A 23 18.42 6.68 -11.40
CA ASP A 23 17.64 7.60 -10.58
C ASP A 23 18.34 7.85 -9.23
N PRO A 24 18.50 9.12 -8.79
CA PRO A 24 19.18 9.44 -7.53
C PRO A 24 18.38 9.02 -6.28
N LEU A 25 17.07 8.71 -6.42
CA LEU A 25 16.23 8.27 -5.33
C LEU A 25 16.23 6.76 -5.18
N ARG A 26 15.97 6.29 -3.95
CA ARG A 26 15.95 4.85 -3.64
C ARG A 26 14.83 4.13 -4.40
N SER A 27 15.11 2.88 -4.78
CA SER A 27 14.28 2.07 -5.68
C SER A 27 13.43 1.00 -4.98
N GLY A 28 13.42 0.94 -3.65
CA GLY A 28 12.85 -0.20 -2.90
C GLY A 28 11.42 -0.57 -3.33
N CYS A 29 10.56 0.42 -3.57
CA CYS A 29 9.17 0.19 -3.99
C CYS A 29 9.02 -0.63 -5.28
N GLY A 30 9.97 -0.54 -6.22
CA GLY A 30 9.94 -1.32 -7.45
C GLY A 30 10.17 -2.81 -7.21
N GLU A 31 11.02 -3.14 -6.24
CA GLU A 31 11.40 -4.52 -5.90
C GLU A 31 10.43 -5.13 -4.87
N GLY A 32 10.16 -4.42 -3.77
CA GLY A 32 9.33 -4.92 -2.67
C GLY A 32 7.83 -4.67 -2.85
N GLY A 33 7.45 -3.60 -3.54
CA GLY A 33 6.05 -3.17 -3.68
C GLY A 33 5.13 -4.23 -4.29
N PRO A 34 5.50 -4.90 -5.40
CA PRO A 34 4.67 -5.94 -5.99
C PRO A 34 4.33 -7.08 -5.01
N ALA A 35 5.31 -7.55 -4.23
CA ALA A 35 5.10 -8.62 -3.25
C ALA A 35 4.15 -8.18 -2.12
N VAL A 36 4.29 -6.94 -1.63
CA VAL A 36 3.39 -6.36 -0.63
C VAL A 36 1.97 -6.21 -1.18
N PHE A 37 1.83 -5.71 -2.42
CA PHE A 37 0.53 -5.55 -3.05
C PHE A 37 -0.18 -6.90 -3.21
N GLU A 38 0.50 -7.92 -3.72
CA GLU A 38 -0.09 -9.26 -3.86
C GLU A 38 -0.47 -9.88 -2.51
N ALA A 39 0.38 -9.73 -1.50
CA ALA A 39 0.05 -10.17 -0.15
C ALA A 39 -1.18 -9.45 0.40
N MET A 40 -1.27 -8.12 0.27
CA MET A 40 -2.45 -7.34 0.64
C MET A 40 -3.71 -7.81 -0.11
N LYS A 41 -3.61 -8.09 -1.41
CA LYS A 41 -4.73 -8.57 -2.23
C LYS A 41 -5.23 -9.94 -1.77
N ARG A 42 -4.32 -10.83 -1.38
CA ARG A 42 -4.66 -12.15 -0.84
C ARG A 42 -5.33 -12.04 0.53
N GLU A 43 -4.75 -11.29 1.47
CA GLU A 43 -5.30 -11.15 2.82
C GLU A 43 -6.65 -10.41 2.84
N THR A 44 -6.89 -9.53 1.87
CA THR A 44 -8.16 -8.80 1.75
C THR A 44 -9.19 -9.48 0.84
N ALA A 45 -8.90 -10.70 0.36
CA ALA A 45 -9.85 -11.48 -0.42
C ALA A 45 -11.12 -11.74 0.42
N GLY A 46 -12.28 -11.30 -0.07
CA GLY A 46 -13.56 -11.44 0.63
C GLY A 46 -13.99 -10.27 1.51
N VAL A 47 -13.12 -9.28 1.76
CA VAL A 47 -13.47 -8.05 2.52
C VAL A 47 -13.35 -6.77 1.70
N ALA A 48 -13.40 -6.89 0.37
CA ALA A 48 -13.27 -5.78 -0.58
C ALA A 48 -14.32 -4.66 -0.40
N SER A 49 -15.46 -4.95 0.26
CA SER A 49 -16.45 -3.93 0.62
C SER A 49 -15.99 -3.02 1.77
N ARG A 50 -14.99 -3.44 2.54
CA ARG A 50 -14.45 -2.71 3.70
C ARG A 50 -13.06 -2.13 3.43
N VAL A 51 -12.22 -2.87 2.70
CA VAL A 51 -10.83 -2.50 2.43
C VAL A 51 -10.60 -2.47 0.93
N TRP A 52 -10.14 -1.34 0.43
CA TRP A 52 -9.57 -1.24 -0.92
C TRP A 52 -8.06 -1.25 -0.84
N VAL A 53 -7.44 -1.99 -1.74
CA VAL A 53 -5.99 -2.04 -1.94
C VAL A 53 -5.73 -1.65 -3.39
N THR A 54 -4.84 -0.68 -3.61
CA THR A 54 -4.51 -0.19 -4.96
C THR A 54 -3.01 -0.05 -5.11
N ALA A 55 -2.48 -0.66 -6.17
CA ALA A 55 -1.13 -0.41 -6.63
C ALA A 55 -1.05 1.00 -7.23
N THR A 56 0.00 1.74 -6.90
CA THR A 56 0.17 3.14 -7.27
C THR A 56 1.56 3.39 -7.83
N GLY A 57 1.69 4.53 -8.53
CA GLY A 57 2.98 5.12 -8.83
C GLY A 57 3.67 5.67 -7.58
N CYS A 58 4.64 6.57 -7.76
CA CYS A 58 5.38 7.15 -6.63
C CYS A 58 4.45 7.87 -5.63
N LEU A 59 4.56 7.53 -4.34
CA LEU A 59 3.86 8.19 -3.22
C LEU A 59 4.70 9.30 -2.56
N GLY A 60 5.87 9.65 -3.10
CA GLY A 60 6.79 10.64 -2.54
C GLY A 60 7.76 10.11 -1.48
N HIS A 61 7.54 8.91 -0.96
CA HIS A 61 8.44 8.23 -0.02
C HIS A 61 9.21 7.10 -0.71
N CYS A 62 10.54 7.21 -0.76
CA CYS A 62 11.41 6.28 -1.49
C CYS A 62 12.29 5.49 -0.50
N PRO A 63 11.82 4.35 0.03
CA PRO A 63 12.60 3.52 0.95
C PRO A 63 13.72 2.75 0.23
N GLY A 64 14.73 2.33 0.99
CA GLY A 64 15.85 1.52 0.47
C GLY A 64 15.54 0.03 0.36
N ARG A 65 14.52 -0.44 1.09
CA ARG A 65 14.00 -1.81 1.07
C ARG A 65 12.48 -1.77 1.19
N GLY A 66 11.79 -2.86 0.87
CA GLY A 66 10.33 -2.92 0.98
C GLY A 66 9.64 -1.85 0.13
N CYS A 67 8.50 -1.33 0.56
CA CYS A 67 7.79 -0.27 -0.16
C CYS A 67 7.16 0.79 0.73
N ALA A 68 6.69 1.86 0.11
CA ALA A 68 5.84 2.86 0.75
C ALA A 68 4.36 2.44 0.65
N VAL A 69 3.64 2.60 1.75
CA VAL A 69 2.20 2.33 1.85
C VAL A 69 1.51 3.52 2.50
N ALA A 70 0.43 4.01 1.91
CA ALA A 70 -0.42 5.04 2.50
C ALA A 70 -1.79 4.48 2.88
N ILE A 71 -2.34 4.92 4.01
CA ILE A 71 -3.63 4.47 4.53
C ILE A 71 -4.56 5.67 4.67
N HIS A 72 -5.65 5.64 3.92
CA HIS A 72 -6.74 6.60 4.03
C HIS A 72 -7.99 5.97 4.66
N PRO A 73 -8.78 6.73 5.44
CA PRO A 73 -8.67 8.18 5.69
C PRO A 73 -7.68 8.58 6.80
N HIS A 74 -6.99 7.62 7.43
CA HIS A 74 -6.14 7.87 8.63
C HIS A 74 -4.93 8.78 8.39
N ASN A 75 -4.55 9.01 7.13
CA ASN A 75 -3.38 9.82 6.74
C ASN A 75 -2.06 9.27 7.32
N GLU A 76 -1.95 7.95 7.35
CA GLU A 76 -0.75 7.25 7.80
C GLU A 76 0.09 6.86 6.58
N HIS A 77 1.40 7.06 6.70
CA HIS A 77 2.37 6.73 5.66
C HIS A 77 3.45 5.84 6.26
N LEU A 78 3.55 4.62 5.77
CA LEU A 78 4.50 3.62 6.19
C LEU A 78 5.57 3.48 5.10
N VAL A 79 6.80 3.23 5.53
CA VAL A 79 7.94 2.98 4.65
C VAL A 79 8.62 1.69 5.07
N GLU A 80 9.36 1.10 4.14
CA GLU A 80 10.10 -0.16 4.36
C GLU A 80 9.19 -1.36 4.66
N VAL A 81 7.92 -1.28 4.25
CA VAL A 81 6.94 -2.35 4.42
C VAL A 81 7.34 -3.55 3.56
N ILE A 82 7.40 -4.73 4.19
CA ILE A 82 7.60 -6.01 3.52
C ILE A 82 6.33 -6.87 3.57
N ALA A 83 6.32 -8.00 2.86
CA ALA A 83 5.12 -8.83 2.73
C ALA A 83 4.66 -9.41 4.08
N GLU A 84 5.61 -9.64 4.99
CA GLU A 84 5.40 -10.16 6.34
C GLU A 84 4.70 -9.15 7.25
N ASP A 85 4.78 -7.85 6.96
CA ASP A 85 4.13 -6.79 7.73
C ASP A 85 2.64 -6.65 7.40
N VAL A 86 2.17 -7.24 6.30
CA VAL A 86 0.80 -7.06 5.78
C VAL A 86 -0.29 -7.28 6.84
N PRO A 87 -0.25 -8.34 7.67
CA PRO A 87 -1.25 -8.52 8.72
C PRO A 87 -1.29 -7.35 9.71
N ALA A 88 -0.12 -6.82 10.11
CA ALA A 88 -0.02 -5.70 11.03
C ALA A 88 -0.53 -4.40 10.39
N VAL A 89 -0.16 -4.14 9.13
CA VAL A 89 -0.64 -2.96 8.39
C VAL A 89 -2.17 -3.00 8.21
N LEU A 90 -2.75 -4.16 7.92
CA LEU A 90 -4.20 -4.31 7.79
C LEU A 90 -4.93 -4.15 9.13
N ALA A 91 -4.37 -4.67 10.23
CA ALA A 91 -4.91 -4.44 11.56
C ALA A 91 -4.93 -2.96 11.92
N GLN A 92 -3.81 -2.27 11.67
CA GLN A 92 -3.68 -0.83 11.84
C GLN A 92 -4.69 -0.06 10.97
N ALA A 93 -4.81 -0.39 9.69
CA ALA A 93 -5.79 0.23 8.80
C ALA A 93 -7.22 0.07 9.33
N LEU A 94 -7.60 -1.13 9.78
CA LEU A 94 -8.94 -1.39 10.30
C LEU A 94 -9.21 -0.80 11.69
N GLY A 95 -8.19 -0.22 12.35
CA GLY A 95 -8.29 0.39 13.67
C GLY A 95 -8.31 -0.62 14.82
N ALA A 96 -7.85 -1.85 14.59
CA ALA A 96 -7.58 -2.80 15.66
C ALA A 96 -6.22 -2.44 16.27
N ARG A 97 -6.21 -1.77 17.43
CA ARG A 97 -5.03 -1.64 18.29
C ARG A 97 -5.03 -2.77 19.30
#